data_AF-A1VJW6-F1
#
_entry.id   AF-A1VJW6-F1
#
_cell.length_a   1.000
_cell.length_b   1.000
_cell.length_c   1.000
_cell.angle_alpha   90.00
_cell.angle_beta   90.00
_cell.angle_gamma   90.00
#
_symmetry.space_group_name_H-M   'P 1'
#
loop_
_entity.id
_entity.type
_entity.pdbx_description
1 polymer ?
#
loop_
_entity_poly.entity_id
_entity_poly.type
_entity_poly.pdbx_seq_one_letter_code
_entity_poly.pdbx_strand_id
1 'polypeptide(L)'
;MNLDEWLTKNKSNFGSDYEILFAETVLPLIPELSFDAVSVQYPFQDGDRRQRYCDFVIHENEDVRIAIEIDGYDKRGMGTGMSHADFVDWQRRQAALTSQGWYVLRFANRDVRDEPNRCAEHISLLLKRSQSKSQRKTLSAKEKERLDALTKGQNDKIEYLNKETSVMKYTVASFTALILMLVMVIVWQSRGGSSGQSQATVQSATTPLQPVMLSALPATEVPVQVPEGATCDNPISWQQAGQHIGQTAAVVGPLMKVTHRENSRGNPTWVDVGAVYPNVQRLVLVIWGKQKPDFPMVRPGQLEGRSVCIIGQIESYKGIPQIELKTASQLKILR
;
A
#
# COMPACT_ATOMS: atom_id res chain seq x y z
N MET A 1 0.25 21.17 26.32
CA MET A 1 -0.06 22.62 26.46
C MET A 1 -1.48 22.88 25.98
N ASN A 2 -2.24 23.79 26.61
CA ASN A 2 -3.56 24.19 26.09
C ASN A 2 -3.43 25.35 25.06
N LEU A 3 -4.52 25.68 24.37
CA LEU A 3 -4.53 26.70 23.31
C LEU A 3 -4.06 28.08 23.81
N ASP A 4 -4.60 28.56 24.93
CA ASP A 4 -4.32 29.90 25.44
C ASP A 4 -2.86 30.07 25.86
N GLU A 5 -2.30 29.05 26.51
CA GLU A 5 -0.87 28.96 26.83
C GLU A 5 -0.01 29.00 25.56
N TRP A 6 -0.41 28.23 24.54
CA TRP A 6 0.31 28.13 23.29
C TRP A 6 0.25 29.45 22.50
N LEU A 7 -0.91 30.10 22.42
CA LEU A 7 -1.08 31.40 21.77
C LEU A 7 -0.24 32.48 22.48
N THR A 8 -0.29 32.52 23.81
CA THR A 8 0.48 33.48 24.61
C THR A 8 1.99 33.31 24.38
N LYS A 9 2.48 32.07 24.37
CA LYS A 9 3.89 31.74 24.12
C LYS A 9 4.35 32.18 22.73
N ASN A 10 3.49 32.06 21.71
CA ASN A 10 3.87 32.28 20.31
C ASN A 10 3.45 33.65 19.77
N LYS A 11 2.79 34.50 20.57
CA LYS A 11 2.24 35.79 20.15
C LYS A 11 3.21 36.70 19.39
N SER A 12 4.48 36.74 19.78
CA SER A 12 5.50 37.59 19.14
C SER A 12 6.10 37.01 17.86
N ASN A 13 5.79 35.75 17.54
CA ASN A 13 6.38 35.03 16.41
C ASN A 13 5.46 34.99 15.17
N PHE A 14 4.21 35.44 15.29
CA PHE A 14 3.32 35.55 14.14
C PHE A 14 3.76 36.72 13.24
N GLY A 15 3.91 36.44 11.95
CA GLY A 15 4.34 37.41 10.94
C GLY A 15 3.19 38.25 10.36
N SER A 16 1.94 37.87 10.62
CA SER A 16 0.75 38.55 10.08
C SER A 16 -0.53 38.32 10.90
N ASP A 17 -1.51 39.19 10.73
CA ASP A 17 -2.85 39.03 11.31
C ASP A 17 -3.54 37.74 10.86
N TYR A 18 -3.22 37.25 9.66
CA TYR A 18 -3.78 35.99 9.15
C TYR A 18 -3.15 34.75 9.80
N GLU A 19 -1.89 34.82 10.24
CA GLU A 19 -1.29 33.76 11.06
C GLU A 19 -1.95 33.70 12.44
N ILE A 20 -2.20 34.87 13.05
CA ILE A 20 -2.96 34.95 14.31
C ILE A 20 -4.36 34.36 14.11
N LEU A 21 -5.08 34.80 13.07
CA LEU A 21 -6.41 34.31 12.75
C LEU A 21 -6.42 32.79 12.52
N PHE A 22 -5.43 32.25 11.80
CA PHE A 22 -5.28 30.82 11.60
C PHE A 22 -5.11 30.08 12.93
N ALA A 23 -4.26 30.60 13.83
CA ALA A 23 -4.02 30.00 15.14
C ALA A 23 -5.28 30.01 16.03
N GLU A 24 -6.08 31.07 15.96
CA GLU A 24 -7.28 31.24 16.80
C GLU A 24 -8.53 30.54 16.23
N THR A 25 -8.63 30.38 14.91
CA THR A 25 -9.87 29.90 14.27
C THR A 25 -9.74 28.56 13.56
N VAL A 26 -8.54 28.15 13.15
CA VAL A 26 -8.33 26.88 12.44
C VAL A 26 -7.77 25.81 13.36
N LEU A 27 -6.68 26.09 14.07
CA LEU A 27 -6.04 25.09 14.95
C LEU A 27 -7.00 24.47 16.00
N PRO A 28 -7.90 25.23 16.65
CA PRO A 28 -8.80 24.68 17.67
C PRO A 28 -9.88 23.76 17.10
N LEU A 29 -10.14 23.82 15.78
CA LEU A 29 -11.12 22.99 15.11
C LEU A 29 -10.59 21.57 14.79
N ILE A 30 -9.33 21.28 15.11
CA ILE A 30 -8.66 20.01 14.79
C ILE A 30 -8.61 19.17 16.08
N PRO A 31 -9.54 18.23 16.29
CA PRO A 31 -9.63 17.50 17.56
C PRO A 31 -8.42 16.61 17.84
N GLU A 32 -7.73 16.20 16.78
CA GLU A 32 -6.57 15.30 16.87
C GLU A 32 -5.26 16.03 17.18
N LEU A 33 -5.25 17.37 17.19
CA LEU A 33 -4.04 18.16 17.27
C LEU A 33 -3.53 18.29 18.72
N SER A 34 -2.26 17.95 18.92
CA SER A 34 -1.52 18.39 20.11
C SER A 34 -0.79 19.72 19.84
N PHE A 35 -1.07 20.75 20.64
CA PHE A 35 -0.36 22.04 20.54
C PHE A 35 1.15 21.93 20.83
N ASP A 36 1.57 20.91 21.59
CA ASP A 36 3.00 20.66 21.82
C ASP A 36 3.74 20.23 20.54
N ALA A 37 3.02 19.73 19.54
CA ALA A 37 3.55 19.35 18.23
C ALA A 37 3.57 20.51 17.22
N VAL A 38 3.00 21.68 17.57
CA VAL A 38 2.91 22.83 16.67
C VAL A 38 4.04 23.81 16.96
N SER A 39 4.83 24.13 15.94
CA SER A 39 5.85 25.18 15.99
C SER A 39 5.56 26.26 14.96
N VAL A 40 5.86 27.50 15.30
CA VAL A 40 5.74 28.67 14.42
C VAL A 40 7.11 29.10 13.91
N GLN A 41 7.15 29.75 12.75
CA GLN A 41 8.39 30.28 12.15
C GLN A 41 9.51 29.22 12.12
N TYR A 42 9.18 28.02 11.64
CA TYR A 42 10.08 26.87 11.72
C TYR A 42 11.18 26.96 10.65
N PRO A 43 12.47 26.97 11.06
CA PRO A 43 13.58 27.11 10.13
C PRO A 43 13.78 25.85 9.28
N PHE A 44 14.03 26.02 7.99
CA PHE A 44 14.52 24.97 7.11
C PHE A 44 15.47 25.51 6.05
N GLN A 45 16.23 24.63 5.41
CA GLN A 45 17.10 24.99 4.30
C GLN A 45 16.47 24.57 2.98
N ASP A 46 16.46 25.47 1.99
CA ASP A 46 16.02 25.12 0.64
C ASP A 46 17.13 24.40 -0.16
N GLY A 47 16.81 24.01 -1.40
CA GLY A 47 17.77 23.31 -2.29
C GLY A 47 19.05 24.11 -2.59
N ASP A 48 19.03 25.43 -2.38
CA ASP A 48 20.16 26.33 -2.57
C ASP A 48 20.91 26.62 -1.25
N ARG A 49 20.58 25.89 -0.17
CA ARG A 49 21.09 26.09 1.21
C ARG A 49 20.75 27.46 1.80
N ARG A 50 19.68 28.10 1.33
CA ARG A 50 19.19 29.35 1.94
C ARG A 50 18.31 29.01 3.13
N GLN A 51 18.44 29.80 4.19
CA GLN A 51 17.58 29.72 5.36
C GLN A 51 16.19 30.27 5.04
N ARG A 52 15.16 29.49 5.32
CA ARG A 52 13.74 29.81 5.13
C ARG A 52 12.95 29.45 6.39
N TYR A 53 11.71 29.92 6.50
CA TYR A 53 10.89 29.76 7.70
C TYR A 53 9.44 29.44 7.36
N CYS A 54 8.94 28.26 7.72
CA CYS A 54 7.52 27.92 7.57
C CYS A 54 6.69 28.65 8.63
N ASP A 55 5.52 29.19 8.26
CA ASP A 55 4.66 29.92 9.19
C ASP A 55 4.24 29.02 10.35
N PHE A 56 3.80 27.80 10.03
CA PHE A 56 3.54 26.74 11.01
C PHE A 56 4.12 25.41 10.53
N VAL A 57 4.48 24.57 11.49
CA VAL A 57 4.72 23.15 11.26
C VAL A 57 4.02 22.34 12.34
N ILE A 58 3.53 21.17 11.95
CA ILE A 58 3.04 20.14 12.86
C ILE A 58 3.97 18.95 12.75
N HIS A 59 4.64 18.62 13.84
CA HIS A 59 5.60 17.53 13.94
C HIS A 59 5.20 16.58 15.06
N GLU A 60 4.47 15.51 14.71
CA GLU A 60 4.12 14.42 15.64
C GLU A 60 4.96 13.18 15.35
N ASN A 61 5.83 12.82 16.30
CA ASN A 61 6.74 11.68 16.16
C ASN A 61 7.61 11.78 14.88
N GLU A 62 8.29 10.72 14.47
CA GLU A 62 9.14 10.75 13.26
C GLU A 62 8.33 10.76 11.95
N ASP A 63 7.06 10.34 11.99
CA ASP A 63 6.26 10.01 10.80
C ASP A 63 5.33 11.15 10.33
N VAL A 64 5.04 12.15 11.17
CA VAL A 64 4.17 13.29 10.83
C VAL A 64 5.01 14.55 10.66
N ARG A 65 5.12 15.04 9.43
CA ARG A 65 5.78 16.30 9.12
C ARG A 65 4.89 17.11 8.19
N ILE A 66 4.13 18.04 8.75
CA ILE A 66 3.24 18.92 7.99
C ILE A 66 3.78 20.33 8.07
N ALA A 67 4.12 20.93 6.93
CA ALA A 67 4.45 22.34 6.81
C ALA A 67 3.22 23.09 6.31
N ILE A 68 2.88 24.20 6.96
CA ILE A 68 1.69 24.99 6.66
C ILE A 68 2.12 26.43 6.40
N GLU A 69 1.64 26.98 5.29
CA GLU A 69 1.90 28.37 4.91
C GLU A 69 0.59 29.13 4.72
N ILE A 70 0.54 30.35 5.22
CA ILE A 70 -0.61 31.24 5.12
C ILE A 70 -0.26 32.28 4.04
N ASP A 71 -0.67 31.98 2.80
CA ASP A 71 -0.25 32.73 1.62
C ASP A 71 -1.28 33.81 1.23
N GLY A 72 -0.81 35.06 1.22
CA GLY A 72 -1.50 36.15 0.52
C GLY A 72 -1.24 36.14 -0.98
N TYR A 73 -2.26 36.46 -1.79
CA TYR A 73 -2.13 36.60 -3.25
C TYR A 73 -1.10 37.67 -3.65
N ASP A 74 -0.99 38.73 -2.84
CA ASP A 74 -0.10 39.86 -3.08
C ASP A 74 0.79 40.12 -1.87
N LYS A 75 2.07 39.76 -2.00
CA LYS A 75 3.09 39.95 -0.97
C LYS A 75 3.62 41.38 -0.89
N ARG A 76 3.36 42.20 -1.92
CA ARG A 76 3.88 43.58 -2.05
C ARG A 76 2.83 44.65 -1.74
N GLY A 77 1.56 44.24 -1.59
CA GLY A 77 0.45 45.14 -1.28
C GLY A 77 0.11 46.13 -2.41
N MET A 78 0.50 45.81 -3.65
CA MET A 78 0.30 46.66 -4.83
C MET A 78 -0.99 46.34 -5.63
N GLY A 79 -1.78 45.37 -5.20
CA GLY A 79 -2.98 44.86 -5.87
C GLY A 79 -2.73 44.06 -7.15
N THR A 80 -1.46 43.83 -7.52
CA THR A 80 -1.08 43.19 -8.79
C THR A 80 -0.84 41.68 -8.69
N GLY A 81 -0.84 41.16 -7.46
CA GLY A 81 -0.62 39.74 -7.18
C GLY A 81 0.85 39.33 -7.23
N MET A 82 1.07 38.02 -7.29
CA MET A 82 2.39 37.41 -7.28
C MET A 82 3.15 37.70 -8.59
N SER A 83 4.39 38.19 -8.50
CA SER A 83 5.24 38.33 -9.69
C SER A 83 5.75 36.96 -10.17
N HIS A 84 6.25 36.89 -11.40
CA HIS A 84 6.84 35.64 -11.92
C HIS A 84 8.00 35.11 -11.05
N ALA A 85 8.83 36.01 -10.51
CA ALA A 85 9.93 35.63 -9.62
C ALA A 85 9.40 35.05 -8.30
N ASP A 86 8.36 35.66 -7.72
CA ASP A 86 7.74 35.20 -6.49
C ASP A 86 7.09 33.82 -6.70
N PHE A 87 6.48 33.58 -7.87
CA PHE A 87 5.92 32.28 -8.24
C PHE A 87 7.00 31.19 -8.34
N VAL A 88 8.15 31.50 -8.96
CA VAL A 88 9.26 30.55 -9.06
C VAL A 88 9.85 30.23 -7.67
N ASP A 89 10.04 31.24 -6.81
CA ASP A 89 10.52 31.01 -5.42
C ASP A 89 9.52 30.17 -4.62
N TRP A 90 8.22 30.46 -4.74
CA TRP A 90 7.12 29.68 -4.15
C TRP A 90 7.16 28.21 -4.56
N GLN A 91 7.33 27.91 -5.86
CA GLN A 91 7.45 26.53 -6.37
C GLN A 91 8.69 25.81 -5.84
N ARG A 92 9.85 26.49 -5.80
CA ARG A 92 11.10 25.90 -5.30
C ARG A 92 11.01 25.58 -3.82
N ARG A 93 10.38 26.46 -3.05
CA ARG A 93 10.15 26.28 -1.62
C ARG A 93 9.29 25.05 -1.32
N GLN A 94 8.17 24.91 -2.05
CA GLN A 94 7.32 23.73 -2.01
C GLN A 94 8.11 22.45 -2.30
N ALA A 95 8.86 22.45 -3.41
CA ALA A 95 9.63 21.29 -3.83
C ALA A 95 10.71 20.90 -2.80
N ALA A 96 11.38 21.88 -2.19
CA ALA A 96 12.38 21.64 -1.15
C ALA A 96 11.76 20.95 0.07
N LEU A 97 10.66 21.48 0.61
CA LEU A 97 9.95 20.87 1.73
C LEU A 97 9.47 19.45 1.41
N THR A 98 8.82 19.26 0.25
CA THR A 98 8.36 17.92 -0.17
C THR A 98 9.52 16.92 -0.31
N SER A 99 10.66 17.35 -0.86
CA SER A 99 11.84 16.48 -0.99
C SER A 99 12.45 16.07 0.36
N GLN A 100 12.21 16.87 1.41
CA GLN A 100 12.63 16.60 2.79
C GLN A 100 11.57 15.81 3.58
N GLY A 101 10.52 15.32 2.91
CA GLY A 101 9.49 14.47 3.50
C GLY A 101 8.33 15.23 4.17
N TRP A 102 8.22 16.54 3.95
CA TRP A 102 7.09 17.32 4.46
C TRP A 102 5.86 17.18 3.56
N TYR A 103 4.70 16.96 4.18
CA TYR A 103 3.42 17.31 3.57
C TYR A 103 3.26 18.82 3.65
N VAL A 104 3.08 19.48 2.51
CA VAL A 104 3.00 20.94 2.49
C VAL A 104 1.58 21.38 2.15
N LEU A 105 0.94 22.08 3.09
CA LEU A 105 -0.35 22.72 2.93
C LEU A 105 -0.13 24.23 2.81
N ARG A 106 -0.86 24.86 1.89
CA ARG A 106 -0.85 26.31 1.71
C ARG A 106 -2.29 26.77 1.72
N PHE A 107 -2.63 27.68 2.63
CA PHE A 107 -3.96 28.24 2.75
C PHE A 107 -3.94 29.69 2.30
N ALA A 108 -4.89 30.06 1.46
CA ALA A 108 -5.05 31.46 1.13
C ALA A 108 -5.59 32.22 2.34
N ASN A 109 -5.17 33.47 2.52
CA ASN A 109 -5.72 34.37 3.55
C ASN A 109 -7.26 34.38 3.58
N ARG A 110 -7.88 34.29 2.39
CA ARG A 110 -9.33 34.22 2.23
C ARG A 110 -9.92 32.93 2.82
N ASP A 111 -9.27 31.79 2.59
CA ASP A 111 -9.76 30.50 3.09
C ASP A 111 -9.65 30.42 4.61
N VAL A 112 -8.57 30.98 5.19
CA VAL A 112 -8.43 31.08 6.66
C VAL A 112 -9.56 31.91 7.26
N ARG A 113 -9.91 33.04 6.63
CA ARG A 113 -10.93 33.96 7.14
C ARG A 113 -12.36 33.46 6.92
N ASP A 114 -12.65 32.99 5.70
CA ASP A 114 -14.01 32.71 5.26
C ASP A 114 -14.38 31.23 5.44
N GLU A 115 -13.40 30.32 5.42
CA GLU A 115 -13.59 28.86 5.39
C GLU A 115 -12.66 28.09 6.37
N PRO A 116 -12.55 28.49 7.66
CA PRO A 116 -11.59 27.90 8.60
C PRO A 116 -11.80 26.39 8.81
N ASN A 117 -13.05 25.92 8.75
CA ASN A 117 -13.38 24.48 8.85
C ASN A 117 -12.74 23.67 7.71
N ARG A 118 -12.70 24.21 6.50
CA ARG A 118 -12.08 23.55 5.35
C ARG A 118 -10.57 23.42 5.51
N CYS A 119 -9.93 24.47 6.04
CA CYS A 119 -8.51 24.45 6.38
C CYS A 119 -8.22 23.38 7.45
N ALA A 120 -9.03 23.33 8.51
CA ALA A 120 -8.90 22.35 9.58
C ALA A 120 -9.09 20.91 9.07
N GLU A 121 -10.09 20.66 8.21
CA GLU A 121 -10.36 19.35 7.63
C GLU A 121 -9.15 18.80 6.86
N HIS A 122 -8.50 19.63 6.06
CA HIS A 122 -7.29 19.23 5.32
C HIS A 122 -6.15 18.80 6.26
N ILE A 123 -5.98 19.47 7.40
CA ILE A 123 -4.98 19.11 8.40
C ILE A 123 -5.39 17.81 9.12
N SER A 124 -6.64 17.71 9.58
CA SER A 124 -7.18 16.50 10.22
C SER A 124 -7.02 15.26 9.33
N LEU A 125 -7.27 15.37 8.02
CA LEU A 125 -7.10 14.25 7.08
C LEU A 125 -5.65 13.74 7.04
N LEU A 126 -4.66 14.64 7.07
CA LEU A 126 -3.24 14.25 7.09
C LEU A 126 -2.84 13.62 8.43
N LEU A 127 -3.32 14.16 9.55
CA LEU A 127 -3.06 13.60 10.89
C LEU A 127 -3.67 12.20 11.02
N LYS A 128 -4.94 12.01 10.66
CA LYS A 128 -5.63 10.71 10.69
C LYS A 128 -4.94 9.66 9.83
N ARG A 129 -4.53 10.03 8.62
CA ARG A 129 -3.80 9.13 7.72
C ARG A 129 -2.48 8.66 8.36
N SER A 130 -1.79 9.55 9.04
CA SER A 130 -0.50 9.25 9.66
C SER A 130 -0.65 8.39 10.91
N GLN A 131 -1.64 8.67 11.76
CA GLN A 131 -2.00 7.83 12.89
C GLN A 131 -2.36 6.40 12.45
N SER A 132 -3.17 6.27 11.39
CA SER A 132 -3.53 4.97 10.81
C SER A 132 -2.30 4.19 10.31
N LYS A 133 -1.35 4.87 9.68
CA LYS A 133 -0.09 4.27 9.21
C LYS A 133 0.78 3.81 10.37
N SER A 134 0.91 4.62 11.42
CA SER A 134 1.65 4.29 12.64
C SER A 134 1.04 3.06 13.33
N GLN A 135 -0.28 3.04 13.51
CA GLN A 135 -1.00 1.91 14.10
C GLN A 135 -0.80 0.61 13.32
N ARG A 136 -0.88 0.65 11.97
CA ARG A 136 -0.61 -0.51 11.11
C ARG A 136 0.84 -1.00 11.24
N LYS A 137 1.81 -0.09 11.35
CA LYS A 137 3.24 -0.44 11.56
C LYS A 137 3.43 -1.15 12.89
N THR A 138 2.80 -0.67 13.96
CA THR A 138 2.84 -1.31 15.29
C THR A 138 2.16 -2.68 15.29
N LEU A 139 1.01 -2.82 14.64
CA LEU A 139 0.30 -4.11 14.49
C LEU A 139 1.16 -5.13 13.75
N SER A 140 1.72 -4.75 12.61
CA SER A 140 2.58 -5.63 11.80
C SER A 140 3.84 -6.08 12.56
N ALA A 141 4.45 -5.19 13.36
CA ALA A 141 5.59 -5.55 14.19
C ALA A 141 5.23 -6.62 15.24
N LYS A 142 4.08 -6.48 15.91
CA LYS A 142 3.58 -7.46 16.89
C LYS A 142 3.22 -8.80 16.24
N GLU A 143 2.62 -8.78 15.05
CA GLU A 143 2.31 -10.00 14.30
C GLU A 143 3.57 -10.78 13.95
N LYS A 144 4.63 -10.06 13.52
CA LYS A 144 5.93 -10.67 13.23
C LYS A 144 6.55 -11.32 14.47
N GLU A 145 6.57 -10.61 15.60
CA GLU A 145 7.08 -11.15 16.87
C GLU A 145 6.32 -12.42 17.30
N ARG A 146 4.99 -12.42 17.15
CA ARG A 146 4.16 -13.60 17.46
C ARG A 146 4.45 -14.77 16.53
N LEU A 147 4.66 -14.51 15.23
CA LEU A 147 5.01 -15.54 14.26
C LEU A 147 6.38 -16.15 14.55
N ASP A 148 7.35 -15.34 14.92
CA ASP A 148 8.69 -15.78 15.31
C ASP A 148 8.63 -16.67 16.57
N ALA A 149 7.81 -16.28 17.56
CA ALA A 149 7.59 -17.07 18.77
C ALA A 149 6.93 -18.43 18.49
N LEU A 150 5.92 -18.47 17.61
CA LEU A 150 5.26 -19.72 17.20
C LEU A 150 6.20 -20.63 16.42
N THR A 151 6.97 -20.06 15.50
CA THR A 151 7.95 -20.81 14.69
C THR A 151 9.01 -21.43 15.59
N LYS A 152 9.52 -20.67 16.56
CA LYS A 152 10.45 -21.19 17.57
C LYS A 152 9.85 -22.33 18.38
N GLY A 153 8.62 -22.17 18.88
CA GLY A 153 7.94 -23.23 19.63
C GLY A 153 7.69 -24.50 18.83
N GLN A 154 7.38 -24.39 17.53
CA GLN A 154 7.26 -25.54 16.63
C GLN A 154 8.61 -26.23 16.43
N ASN A 155 9.68 -25.48 16.21
CA ASN A 155 11.03 -26.03 16.04
C ASN A 155 11.48 -26.78 17.31
N ASP A 156 11.27 -26.21 18.50
CA ASP A 156 11.57 -26.85 19.77
C ASP A 156 10.79 -28.17 19.94
N LYS A 157 9.52 -28.21 19.49
CA LYS A 157 8.71 -29.43 19.53
C LYS A 157 9.17 -30.48 18.52
N ILE A 158 9.56 -30.08 17.32
CA ILE A 158 10.14 -30.97 16.30
C ILE A 158 11.44 -31.58 16.83
N GLU A 159 12.30 -30.78 17.46
CA GLU A 159 13.54 -31.26 18.06
C GLU A 159 13.27 -32.27 19.19
N TYR A 160 12.30 -31.95 20.08
CA TYR A 160 11.85 -32.88 21.12
C TYR A 160 11.34 -34.20 20.54
N LEU A 161 10.46 -34.16 19.53
CA LEU A 161 9.93 -35.35 18.88
C LEU A 161 11.04 -36.15 18.18
N ASN A 162 11.99 -35.51 17.52
CA ASN A 162 13.14 -36.18 16.92
C ASN A 162 14.00 -36.89 17.96
N LYS A 163 14.18 -36.28 19.14
CA LYS A 163 14.89 -36.91 20.26
C LYS A 163 14.15 -38.16 20.77
N GLU A 164 12.83 -38.09 20.99
CA GLU A 164 12.03 -39.26 21.36
C GLU A 164 12.05 -40.35 20.29
N THR A 165 11.91 -39.97 19.01
CA THR A 165 11.96 -40.91 17.88
C THR A 165 13.33 -41.57 17.78
N SER A 166 14.41 -40.85 18.06
CA SER A 166 15.75 -41.42 18.10
C SER A 166 15.92 -42.43 19.22
N VAL A 167 15.43 -42.14 20.43
CA VAL A 167 15.44 -43.11 21.55
C VAL A 167 14.68 -44.37 21.15
N MET A 168 13.50 -44.22 20.56
CA MET A 168 12.68 -45.35 20.10
C MET A 168 13.39 -46.19 19.03
N LYS A 169 14.09 -45.57 18.07
CA LYS A 169 14.91 -46.28 17.06
C LYS A 169 16.01 -47.14 17.69
N TYR A 170 16.74 -46.61 18.67
CA TYR A 170 17.79 -47.37 19.36
C TYR A 170 17.21 -48.51 20.21
N THR A 171 16.05 -48.31 20.82
CA THR A 171 15.39 -49.34 21.63
C THR A 171 14.91 -50.50 20.74
N VAL A 172 14.31 -50.20 19.59
CA VAL A 172 13.91 -51.22 18.60
C VAL A 172 15.14 -51.97 18.07
N ALA A 173 16.22 -51.26 17.71
CA ALA A 173 17.45 -51.89 17.24
C ALA A 173 18.06 -52.83 18.29
N SER A 174 18.11 -52.45 19.57
CA SER A 174 18.62 -53.33 20.62
C SER A 174 17.77 -54.58 20.82
N PHE A 175 16.44 -54.47 20.75
CA PHE A 175 15.56 -55.64 20.81
C PHE A 175 15.78 -56.57 19.61
N THR A 176 15.93 -56.03 18.40
CA THR A 176 16.22 -56.86 17.22
C THR A 176 17.56 -57.59 17.33
N ALA A 177 18.61 -56.95 17.86
CA ALA A 177 19.90 -57.58 18.08
C ALA A 177 19.85 -58.70 19.13
N LEU A 178 19.10 -58.49 20.22
CA LEU A 178 18.90 -59.50 21.26
C LEU A 178 18.14 -60.73 20.73
N ILE A 179 17.09 -60.50 19.94
CA ILE A 179 16.34 -61.59 19.29
C ILE A 179 17.26 -62.35 18.33
N LEU A 180 18.06 -61.66 17.52
CA LEU A 180 19.01 -62.30 16.61
C LEU A 180 20.06 -63.12 17.36
N MET A 181 20.62 -62.62 18.46
CA MET A 181 21.52 -63.39 19.33
C MET A 181 20.83 -64.64 19.89
N LEU A 182 19.60 -64.50 20.39
CA LEU A 182 18.83 -65.62 20.95
C LEU A 182 18.62 -66.71 19.90
N VAL A 183 18.22 -66.33 18.68
CA VAL A 183 18.07 -67.25 17.54
C VAL A 183 19.40 -67.91 17.21
N MET A 184 20.51 -67.17 17.22
CA MET A 184 21.85 -67.72 16.95
C MET A 184 22.27 -68.76 17.99
N VAL A 185 21.99 -68.51 19.28
CA VAL A 185 22.24 -69.45 20.38
C VAL A 185 21.39 -70.71 20.25
N ILE A 186 20.11 -70.56 19.92
CA ILE A 186 19.20 -71.69 19.67
C ILE A 186 19.71 -72.54 18.49
N VAL A 187 20.12 -71.89 17.39
CA VAL A 187 20.70 -72.57 16.22
C VAL A 187 22.00 -73.28 16.59
N TRP A 188 22.84 -72.67 17.44
CA TRP A 188 24.09 -73.26 17.90
C TRP A 188 23.87 -74.46 18.83
N GLN A 189 22.89 -74.39 19.74
CA GLN A 189 22.45 -75.52 20.55
C GLN A 189 21.79 -76.63 19.73
N SER A 190 21.17 -76.30 18.59
CA SER A 190 20.55 -77.27 17.70
C SER A 190 21.54 -78.02 16.78
N ARG A 191 22.85 -77.73 16.85
CA ARG A 191 23.90 -78.42 16.04
C ARG A 191 24.31 -79.80 16.60
N GLY A 192 23.33 -80.57 17.05
CA GLY A 192 23.43 -82.00 17.31
C GLY A 192 22.16 -82.69 16.82
N GLY A 193 22.05 -82.93 15.51
CA GLY A 193 20.91 -83.63 14.93
C GLY A 193 20.76 -83.38 13.43
N SER A 194 21.02 -84.42 12.65
CA SER A 194 20.95 -84.45 11.19
C SER A 194 19.53 -84.42 10.62
N SER A 195 19.45 -83.84 9.41
CA SER A 195 18.55 -84.16 8.30
C SER A 195 17.05 -84.30 8.56
N GLY A 196 16.29 -83.35 8.00
CA GLY A 196 14.87 -83.53 7.68
C GLY A 196 14.49 -82.62 6.52
N GLN A 197 14.28 -83.21 5.35
CA GLN A 197 13.59 -82.54 4.24
C GLN A 197 12.20 -82.10 4.69
N SER A 198 11.76 -80.92 4.28
CA SER A 198 10.36 -80.66 3.98
C SER A 198 10.25 -79.51 2.98
N GLN A 199 9.69 -79.86 1.82
CA GLN A 199 9.11 -78.92 0.88
C GLN A 199 7.93 -78.24 1.57
N ALA A 200 7.88 -76.91 1.52
CA ALA A 200 6.66 -76.16 1.78
C ALA A 200 6.54 -75.08 0.70
N THR A 201 5.58 -75.33 -0.18
CA THR A 201 5.09 -74.49 -1.27
C THR A 201 4.77 -73.08 -0.78
N VAL A 202 5.44 -72.07 -1.34
CA VAL A 202 5.05 -70.66 -1.13
C VAL A 202 3.83 -70.39 -2.01
N GLN A 203 2.64 -70.52 -1.43
CA GLN A 203 1.43 -69.92 -2.00
C GLN A 203 1.55 -68.40 -1.86
N SER A 204 1.61 -67.72 -3.01
CA SER A 204 1.40 -66.29 -3.11
C SER A 204 -0.06 -65.98 -2.73
N ALA A 205 -0.29 -65.54 -1.50
CA ALA A 205 -1.51 -64.82 -1.15
C ALA A 205 -1.25 -63.32 -1.38
N THR A 206 -1.57 -62.86 -2.59
CA THR A 206 -1.85 -61.45 -2.84
C THR A 206 -3.09 -61.06 -2.04
N THR A 207 -2.90 -60.41 -0.90
CA THR A 207 -3.97 -59.66 -0.24
C THR A 207 -4.33 -58.48 -1.16
N PRO A 208 -5.58 -58.33 -1.61
CA PRO A 208 -5.97 -57.15 -2.34
C PRO A 208 -5.88 -55.94 -1.40
N LEU A 209 -5.18 -54.90 -1.83
CA LEU A 209 -5.28 -53.57 -1.26
C LEU A 209 -6.76 -53.17 -1.31
N GLN A 210 -7.44 -53.20 -0.15
CA GLN A 210 -8.70 -52.50 -0.02
C GLN A 210 -8.42 -51.01 -0.26
N PRO A 211 -9.15 -50.34 -1.16
CA PRO A 211 -9.08 -48.89 -1.22
C PRO A 211 -9.58 -48.37 0.11
N VAL A 212 -8.69 -47.74 0.89
CA VAL A 212 -9.11 -46.89 1.98
C VAL A 212 -9.94 -45.80 1.33
N MET A 213 -11.26 -45.86 1.52
CA MET A 213 -12.18 -44.80 1.18
C MET A 213 -11.68 -43.53 1.87
N LEU A 214 -11.02 -42.67 1.12
CA LEU A 214 -10.71 -41.33 1.56
C LEU A 214 -12.07 -40.67 1.75
N SER A 215 -12.50 -40.53 3.00
CA SER A 215 -13.72 -39.82 3.33
C SER A 215 -13.59 -38.42 2.72
N ALA A 216 -14.28 -38.21 1.61
CA ALA A 216 -14.37 -36.92 0.96
C ALA A 216 -15.09 -36.01 1.95
N LEU A 217 -14.32 -35.14 2.61
CA LEU A 217 -14.88 -34.03 3.34
C LEU A 217 -15.85 -33.33 2.38
N PRO A 218 -17.07 -32.98 2.84
CA PRO A 218 -17.99 -32.24 2.00
C PRO A 218 -17.27 -30.98 1.54
N ALA A 219 -17.13 -30.81 0.23
CA ALA A 219 -16.71 -29.55 -0.36
C ALA A 219 -17.77 -28.54 0.07
N THR A 220 -17.48 -27.80 1.13
CA THR A 220 -18.15 -26.55 1.42
C THR A 220 -17.92 -25.71 0.18
N GLU A 221 -18.94 -25.57 -0.65
CA GLU A 221 -18.96 -24.59 -1.74
C GLU A 221 -18.84 -23.22 -1.08
N VAL A 222 -17.60 -22.77 -0.90
CA VAL A 222 -17.31 -21.39 -0.58
C VAL A 222 -17.88 -20.61 -1.78
N PRO A 223 -18.81 -19.66 -1.57
CA PRO A 223 -19.34 -18.89 -2.67
C PRO A 223 -18.15 -18.29 -3.40
N VAL A 224 -18.03 -18.56 -4.70
CA VAL A 224 -16.96 -18.03 -5.54
C VAL A 224 -17.10 -16.51 -5.53
N GLN A 225 -16.44 -15.86 -4.57
CA GLN A 225 -16.38 -14.41 -4.50
C GLN A 225 -15.56 -13.98 -5.70
N VAL A 226 -16.25 -13.46 -6.71
CA VAL A 226 -15.61 -12.89 -7.90
C VAL A 226 -14.62 -11.85 -7.41
N PRO A 227 -13.30 -12.01 -7.67
CA PRO A 227 -12.31 -11.09 -7.14
C PRO A 227 -12.61 -9.66 -7.61
N GLU A 228 -12.48 -8.71 -6.70
CA GLU A 228 -12.66 -7.29 -6.97
C GLU A 228 -11.77 -6.87 -8.16
N GLY A 229 -12.34 -6.13 -9.10
CA GLY A 229 -11.68 -5.77 -10.35
C GLY A 229 -11.77 -6.81 -11.46
N ALA A 230 -12.52 -7.91 -11.32
CA ALA A 230 -12.69 -8.85 -12.45
C ALA A 230 -13.54 -8.29 -13.60
N THR A 231 -14.55 -7.47 -13.29
CA THR A 231 -15.49 -6.91 -14.28
C THR A 231 -15.89 -5.48 -13.93
N CYS A 232 -16.53 -4.77 -14.87
CA CYS A 232 -17.09 -3.45 -14.61
C CYS A 232 -18.30 -3.43 -13.68
N ASP A 233 -18.81 -4.58 -13.24
CA ASP A 233 -19.88 -4.67 -12.23
C ASP A 233 -19.31 -4.65 -10.81
N ASN A 234 -18.03 -5.01 -10.65
CA ASN A 234 -17.28 -4.90 -9.41
C ASN A 234 -15.85 -4.36 -9.67
N PRO A 235 -15.70 -3.12 -10.17
CA PRO A 235 -14.40 -2.56 -10.53
C PRO A 235 -13.64 -2.04 -9.30
N ILE A 236 -12.31 -2.03 -9.38
CA ILE A 236 -11.47 -1.31 -8.41
C ILE A 236 -11.47 0.19 -8.72
N SER A 237 -11.28 1.04 -7.71
CA SER A 237 -11.08 2.48 -7.91
C SER A 237 -9.77 2.76 -8.65
N TRP A 238 -9.75 3.78 -9.51
CA TRP A 238 -8.53 4.28 -10.15
C TRP A 238 -7.41 4.62 -9.15
N GLN A 239 -7.76 4.97 -7.91
CA GLN A 239 -6.80 5.22 -6.82
C GLN A 239 -6.06 3.96 -6.37
N GLN A 240 -6.67 2.78 -6.53
CA GLN A 240 -6.09 1.49 -6.20
C GLN A 240 -5.22 0.93 -7.34
N ALA A 241 -5.31 1.47 -8.56
CA ALA A 241 -4.63 0.90 -9.74
C ALA A 241 -3.12 0.65 -9.52
N GLY A 242 -2.43 1.56 -8.81
CA GLY A 242 -1.01 1.39 -8.48
C GLY A 242 -0.66 0.20 -7.58
N GLN A 243 -1.63 -0.37 -6.86
CA GLN A 243 -1.47 -1.58 -6.03
C GLN A 243 -1.64 -2.86 -6.86
N HIS A 244 -2.19 -2.76 -8.07
CA HIS A 244 -2.51 -3.89 -8.95
C HIS A 244 -1.63 -3.91 -10.21
N ILE A 245 -0.43 -3.31 -10.16
CA ILE A 245 0.54 -3.36 -11.25
C ILE A 245 0.88 -4.82 -11.60
N GLY A 246 0.89 -5.12 -12.89
CA GLY A 246 1.07 -6.45 -13.46
C GLY A 246 -0.22 -7.25 -13.63
N GLN A 247 -1.32 -6.85 -13.00
CA GLN A 247 -2.61 -7.54 -13.05
C GLN A 247 -3.51 -6.98 -14.15
N THR A 248 -4.40 -7.81 -14.68
CA THR A 248 -5.52 -7.34 -15.52
C THR A 248 -6.71 -7.11 -14.62
N ALA A 249 -7.22 -5.88 -14.59
CA ALA A 249 -8.35 -5.50 -13.76
C ALA A 249 -9.27 -4.47 -14.45
N ALA A 250 -10.51 -4.44 -13.99
CA ALA A 250 -11.52 -3.44 -14.26
C ALA A 250 -11.36 -2.27 -13.28
N VAL A 251 -11.06 -1.09 -13.81
CA VAL A 251 -10.75 0.11 -13.04
C VAL A 251 -11.76 1.21 -13.36
N VAL A 252 -12.36 1.81 -12.34
CA VAL A 252 -13.33 2.90 -12.50
C VAL A 252 -12.74 4.25 -12.07
N GLY A 253 -13.01 5.30 -12.86
CA GLY A 253 -12.65 6.66 -12.49
C GLY A 253 -13.16 7.72 -13.46
N PRO A 254 -13.11 9.01 -13.07
CA PRO A 254 -13.48 10.10 -13.93
C PRO A 254 -12.41 10.32 -15.01
N LEU A 255 -12.82 10.38 -16.27
CA LEU A 255 -11.94 10.78 -17.37
C LEU A 255 -11.73 12.29 -17.28
N MET A 256 -10.48 12.73 -17.14
CA MET A 256 -10.16 14.13 -16.85
C MET A 256 -9.67 14.90 -18.07
N LYS A 257 -8.82 14.31 -18.90
CA LYS A 257 -8.24 15.00 -20.06
C LYS A 257 -7.82 14.04 -21.15
N VAL A 258 -8.13 14.37 -22.40
CA VAL A 258 -7.61 13.65 -23.59
C VAL A 258 -6.54 14.51 -24.27
N THR A 259 -5.34 13.95 -24.48
CA THR A 259 -4.22 14.63 -25.13
C THR A 259 -3.70 13.81 -26.29
N HIS A 260 -3.77 14.35 -27.51
CA HIS A 260 -3.14 13.74 -28.68
C HIS A 260 -1.66 14.10 -28.77
N ARG A 261 -0.83 13.11 -29.10
CA ARG A 261 0.63 13.28 -29.31
C ARG A 261 0.99 12.89 -30.74
N GLU A 262 0.61 13.74 -31.69
CA GLU A 262 0.81 13.47 -33.13
C GLU A 262 2.29 13.47 -33.55
N ASN A 263 3.14 14.19 -32.83
CA ASN A 263 4.59 14.29 -33.13
C ASN A 263 5.44 13.26 -32.36
N SER A 264 4.83 12.28 -31.70
CA SER A 264 5.53 11.25 -30.93
C SER A 264 5.46 9.91 -31.63
N ARG A 265 6.51 9.09 -31.53
CA ARG A 265 6.56 7.76 -32.16
C ARG A 265 5.32 6.93 -31.79
N GLY A 266 4.60 6.45 -32.80
CA GLY A 266 3.36 5.69 -32.64
C GLY A 266 2.09 6.55 -32.47
N ASN A 267 2.21 7.87 -32.53
CA ASN A 267 1.14 8.87 -32.48
C ASN A 267 0.09 8.63 -31.37
N PRO A 268 0.48 8.41 -30.10
CA PRO A 268 -0.46 8.00 -29.06
C PRO A 268 -1.47 9.10 -28.70
N THR A 269 -2.62 8.68 -28.19
CA THR A 269 -3.53 9.50 -27.39
C THR A 269 -3.37 9.10 -25.94
N TRP A 270 -3.10 10.06 -25.07
CA TRP A 270 -3.12 9.86 -23.62
C TRP A 270 -4.44 10.33 -23.05
N VAL A 271 -4.99 9.54 -22.14
CA VAL A 271 -6.22 9.86 -21.41
C VAL A 271 -5.90 9.83 -19.94
N ASP A 272 -5.97 10.98 -19.29
CA ASP A 272 -5.77 11.10 -17.85
C ASP A 272 -7.09 10.76 -17.13
N VAL A 273 -7.03 9.85 -16.16
CA VAL A 273 -8.17 9.41 -15.33
C VAL A 273 -7.87 9.74 -13.85
N GLY A 274 -8.85 10.29 -13.14
CA GLY A 274 -8.75 10.71 -11.74
C GLY A 274 -8.18 12.12 -11.56
N ALA A 275 -7.01 12.40 -12.16
CA ALA A 275 -6.39 13.73 -12.12
C ALA A 275 -5.69 14.05 -13.45
N VAL A 276 -5.59 15.34 -13.80
CA VAL A 276 -4.91 15.80 -15.02
C VAL A 276 -3.39 15.83 -14.87
N TYR A 277 -2.65 15.61 -15.96
CA TYR A 277 -1.22 15.94 -16.02
C TYR A 277 -0.95 17.40 -15.58
N PRO A 278 0.10 17.68 -14.77
CA PRO A 278 1.21 16.79 -14.39
C PRO A 278 1.01 15.96 -13.10
N ASN A 279 -0.18 15.91 -12.51
CA ASN A 279 -0.40 15.20 -11.24
C ASN A 279 -0.03 13.71 -11.37
N VAL A 280 0.92 13.24 -10.55
CA VAL A 280 1.41 11.85 -10.60
C VAL A 280 0.43 10.83 -10.01
N GLN A 281 -0.53 11.28 -9.19
CA GLN A 281 -1.63 10.45 -8.68
C GLN A 281 -2.76 10.42 -9.71
N ARG A 282 -2.49 9.83 -10.87
CA ARG A 282 -3.48 9.61 -11.93
C ARG A 282 -3.26 8.25 -12.58
N LEU A 283 -4.30 7.72 -13.19
CA LEU A 283 -4.20 6.60 -14.12
C LEU A 283 -4.12 7.15 -15.55
N VAL A 284 -3.21 6.61 -16.36
CA VAL A 284 -3.05 7.03 -17.77
C VAL A 284 -3.53 5.90 -18.69
N LEU A 285 -4.46 6.19 -19.59
CA LEU A 285 -4.79 5.29 -20.68
C LEU A 285 -3.99 5.68 -21.91
N VAL A 286 -3.43 4.70 -22.60
CA VAL A 286 -2.68 4.91 -23.84
C VAL A 286 -3.42 4.23 -24.98
N ILE A 287 -3.79 5.02 -25.99
CA ILE A 287 -4.37 4.55 -27.25
C ILE A 287 -3.35 4.85 -28.35
N TRP A 288 -2.68 3.84 -28.88
CA TRP A 288 -1.73 4.05 -29.98
C TRP A 288 -2.44 4.48 -31.27
N GLY A 289 -1.71 5.15 -32.17
CA GLY A 289 -2.24 5.67 -33.43
C GLY A 289 -3.06 4.65 -34.23
N LYS A 290 -2.58 3.40 -34.28
CA LYS A 290 -3.24 2.29 -34.98
C LYS A 290 -4.58 1.86 -34.34
N GLN A 291 -4.80 2.14 -33.05
CA GLN A 291 -6.04 1.84 -32.30
C GLN A 291 -7.04 2.99 -32.28
N LYS A 292 -6.64 4.24 -32.59
CA LYS A 292 -7.54 5.40 -32.50
C LYS A 292 -8.89 5.22 -33.21
N PRO A 293 -8.99 4.57 -34.39
CA PRO A 293 -10.27 4.33 -35.05
C PRO A 293 -11.29 3.54 -34.21
N ASP A 294 -10.82 2.68 -33.30
CA ASP A 294 -11.69 1.88 -32.42
C ASP A 294 -12.28 2.69 -31.26
N PHE A 295 -11.77 3.91 -31.03
CA PHE A 295 -12.18 4.77 -29.93
C PHE A 295 -12.67 6.15 -30.43
N PRO A 296 -13.68 6.21 -31.32
CA PRO A 296 -14.11 7.46 -31.93
C PRO A 296 -14.68 8.47 -30.92
N MET A 297 -15.11 8.00 -29.74
CA MET A 297 -15.63 8.80 -28.64
C MET A 297 -14.54 9.43 -27.76
N VAL A 298 -13.30 8.95 -27.82
CA VAL A 298 -12.21 9.45 -26.97
C VAL A 298 -11.54 10.63 -27.66
N ARG A 299 -12.20 11.80 -27.58
CA ARG A 299 -11.73 13.07 -28.14
C ARG A 299 -11.64 14.15 -27.05
N PRO A 300 -10.73 15.14 -27.19
CA PRO A 300 -10.65 16.30 -26.31
C PRO A 300 -12.03 16.96 -26.15
N GLY A 301 -12.41 17.23 -24.89
CA GLY A 301 -13.67 17.89 -24.55
C GLY A 301 -14.96 17.04 -24.64
N GLN A 302 -14.91 15.79 -25.12
CA GLN A 302 -16.14 15.00 -25.33
C GLN A 302 -16.54 14.12 -24.12
N LEU A 303 -15.57 13.59 -23.39
CA LEU A 303 -15.80 12.66 -22.26
C LEU A 303 -15.26 13.18 -20.93
N GLU A 304 -14.70 14.39 -20.91
CA GLU A 304 -14.10 14.99 -19.72
C GLU A 304 -15.16 15.18 -18.63
N GLY A 305 -14.85 14.75 -17.41
CA GLY A 305 -15.75 14.69 -16.26
C GLY A 305 -16.61 13.42 -16.17
N ARG A 306 -16.70 12.59 -17.23
CA ARG A 306 -17.50 11.35 -17.18
C ARG A 306 -16.76 10.22 -16.49
N SER A 307 -17.47 9.47 -15.66
CA SER A 307 -16.97 8.21 -15.11
C SER A 307 -16.90 7.12 -16.19
N VAL A 308 -15.78 6.45 -16.25
CA VAL A 308 -15.51 5.35 -17.18
C VAL A 308 -15.01 4.13 -16.40
N CYS A 309 -15.35 2.94 -16.88
CA CYS A 309 -14.76 1.69 -16.45
C CYS A 309 -13.81 1.17 -17.55
N ILE A 310 -12.59 0.83 -17.16
CA ILE A 310 -11.52 0.39 -18.06
C ILE A 310 -11.10 -1.02 -17.68
N ILE A 311 -11.06 -1.94 -18.63
CA ILE A 311 -10.51 -3.29 -18.42
C ILE A 311 -9.20 -3.44 -19.17
N GLY A 312 -8.13 -3.74 -18.47
CA GLY A 312 -6.84 -4.00 -19.08
C GLY A 312 -5.75 -4.32 -18.08
N GLN A 313 -4.58 -4.68 -18.59
CA GLN A 313 -3.40 -4.88 -17.78
C GLN A 313 -2.89 -3.52 -17.27
N ILE A 314 -2.70 -3.42 -15.95
CA ILE A 314 -2.18 -2.22 -15.32
C ILE A 314 -0.67 -2.34 -15.29
N GLU A 315 0.00 -1.44 -16.00
CA GLU A 315 1.46 -1.35 -16.09
C GLU A 315 1.96 -0.12 -15.34
N SER A 316 3.25 -0.07 -15.04
CA SER A 316 3.89 1.13 -14.47
C SER A 316 4.77 1.78 -15.53
N TYR A 317 4.50 3.05 -15.85
CA TYR A 317 5.37 3.85 -16.70
C TYR A 317 5.87 5.07 -15.93
N LYS A 318 7.17 5.12 -15.65
CA LYS A 318 7.81 6.16 -14.82
C LYS A 318 7.12 6.37 -13.47
N GLY A 319 6.66 5.28 -12.86
CA GLY A 319 5.97 5.30 -11.56
C GLY A 319 4.49 5.68 -11.61
N ILE A 320 3.92 5.89 -12.80
CA ILE A 320 2.50 6.20 -12.99
C ILE A 320 1.78 4.95 -13.50
N PRO A 321 0.66 4.52 -12.89
CA PRO A 321 -0.12 3.41 -13.40
C PRO A 321 -0.69 3.75 -14.77
N GLN A 322 -0.60 2.81 -15.70
CA GLN A 322 -0.97 2.97 -17.10
C GLN A 322 -1.71 1.74 -17.61
N ILE A 323 -2.70 1.92 -18.49
CA ILE A 323 -3.36 0.82 -19.20
C ILE A 323 -3.32 1.13 -20.71
N GLU A 324 -2.84 0.18 -21.51
CA GLU A 324 -2.94 0.27 -22.97
C GLU A 324 -4.31 -0.24 -23.45
N LEU A 325 -5.03 0.58 -24.21
CA LEU A 325 -6.29 0.18 -24.83
C LEU A 325 -6.05 -0.29 -26.26
N LYS A 326 -6.43 -1.55 -26.52
CA LYS A 326 -6.27 -2.25 -27.79
C LYS A 326 -7.58 -2.40 -28.55
N THR A 327 -8.72 -2.44 -27.85
CA THR A 327 -10.05 -2.67 -28.42
C THR A 327 -11.13 -1.87 -27.69
N ALA A 328 -12.19 -1.46 -28.40
CA ALA A 328 -13.28 -0.66 -27.86
C ALA A 328 -13.96 -1.27 -26.62
N SER A 329 -14.02 -2.60 -26.52
CA SER A 329 -14.63 -3.32 -25.39
C SER A 329 -13.93 -3.09 -24.06
N GLN A 330 -12.69 -2.60 -24.07
CA GLN A 330 -11.93 -2.28 -22.85
C GLN A 330 -12.40 -0.99 -22.17
N LEU A 331 -13.23 -0.15 -22.83
CA LEU A 331 -13.68 1.12 -22.29
C LEU A 331 -15.20 1.19 -22.28
N LYS A 332 -15.80 1.14 -21.09
CA LYS A 332 -17.24 1.33 -20.87
C LYS A 332 -17.47 2.70 -20.25
N ILE A 333 -18.28 3.53 -20.90
CA ILE A 333 -18.68 4.81 -20.31
C ILE A 333 -19.84 4.56 -19.36
N LEU A 334 -19.72 5.00 -18.11
CA LEU A 334 -20.76 4.88 -17.10
C LEU A 334 -21.75 6.04 -17.26
N ARG A 335 -23.04 5.76 -17.02
CA ARG A 335 -24.12 6.75 -17.13
C ARG A 335 -24.21 7.58 -15.86
#